data_AF-A0A963TM31-F1
#
_entry.id   AF-A0A963TM31-F1
#
_cell.length_a   1.000
_cell.length_b   1.000
_cell.length_c   1.000
_cell.angle_alpha   90.00
_cell.angle_beta   90.00
_cell.angle_gamma   90.00
#
_symmetry.space_group_name_H-M   'P 1'
#
loop_
_entity.id
_entity.type
_entity.pdbx_description
1 polymer ?
#
loop_
_entity_poly.entity_id
_entity_poly.type
_entity_poly.pdbx_seq_one_letter_code
_entity_poly.pdbx_strand_id
1 'polypeptide(L)'
;MTLGSTTIRGNLRPKMTKDEAAWVKQELAEQIDRYKKIVQEMEALTPQREKWVADFLHRIQTRGYHVHAGNRRVIPKNEIRPRDGRPLQVVY
;
A
#
# COMPACT_ATOMS: atom_id res chain seq x y z
N MET A 1 -40.49 -19.91 -24.47
CA MET A 1 -40.03 -18.93 -25.47
C MET A 1 -38.73 -18.33 -24.97
N THR A 2 -37.63 -18.65 -25.66
CA THR A 2 -36.30 -18.12 -25.39
C THR A 2 -36.16 -16.71 -25.96
N LEU A 3 -36.16 -15.70 -25.09
CA LEU A 3 -35.57 -14.39 -25.39
C LEU A 3 -34.17 -14.45 -24.74
N GLY A 4 -33.09 -14.66 -25.47
CA GLY A 4 -32.65 -13.83 -26.57
C GLY A 4 -31.45 -13.03 -26.06
N SER A 5 -30.27 -13.63 -26.19
CA SER A 5 -28.95 -13.01 -26.00
C SER A 5 -28.93 -11.57 -26.54
N THR A 6 -28.89 -10.59 -25.64
CA THR A 6 -28.51 -9.22 -26.01
C THR A 6 -27.31 -8.85 -25.16
N THR A 7 -26.13 -9.22 -25.65
CA THR A 7 -24.85 -8.66 -25.23
C THR A 7 -24.99 -7.13 -25.18
N ILE A 8 -24.94 -6.52 -23.99
CA ILE A 8 -24.82 -5.06 -23.86
C ILE A 8 -23.43 -4.68 -24.37
N ARG A 9 -23.29 -4.52 -25.70
CA ARG A 9 -22.15 -3.87 -26.34
C ARG A 9 -22.36 -2.36 -26.26
N GLY A 10 -22.10 -1.79 -25.09
CA GLY A 10 -22.21 -0.35 -24.92
C GLY A 10 -21.76 0.08 -23.53
N ASN A 11 -20.96 1.13 -23.48
CA ASN A 11 -20.65 1.81 -22.22
C ASN A 11 -21.96 2.40 -21.70
N LEU A 12 -22.56 1.81 -20.66
CA LEU A 12 -23.83 2.25 -20.03
C LEU A 12 -23.72 3.62 -19.33
N ARG A 13 -22.60 4.31 -19.48
CA ARG A 13 -22.36 5.61 -18.86
C ARG A 13 -23.10 6.68 -19.66
N PRO A 14 -23.87 7.57 -19.02
CA PRO A 14 -24.47 8.70 -19.70
C PRO A 14 -23.38 9.54 -20.39
N LYS A 15 -23.70 10.09 -21.56
CA LYS A 15 -22.78 10.99 -22.26
C LYS A 15 -22.56 12.24 -21.41
N MET A 16 -21.31 12.51 -21.06
CA MET A 16 -20.93 13.74 -20.38
C MET A 16 -21.19 14.93 -21.32
N THR A 17 -21.69 16.01 -20.74
CA THR A 17 -21.65 17.35 -21.32
C THR A 17 -20.21 17.83 -21.49
N LYS A 18 -19.99 18.89 -22.27
CA LYS A 18 -18.64 19.45 -22.50
C LYS A 18 -18.01 19.93 -21.19
N ASP A 19 -18.81 20.51 -20.31
CA ASP A 19 -18.36 21.06 -19.03
C ASP A 19 -17.97 19.95 -18.06
N GLU A 20 -18.77 18.87 -17.99
CA GLU A 20 -18.44 17.68 -17.19
C GLU A 20 -17.15 17.02 -17.68
N ALA A 21 -16.95 16.91 -19.00
CA ALA A 21 -15.73 16.33 -19.56
C ALA A 21 -14.48 17.20 -19.27
N ALA A 22 -14.62 18.53 -19.32
CA ALA A 22 -13.55 19.46 -18.98
C ALA A 22 -13.20 19.36 -17.48
N TRP A 23 -14.20 19.31 -16.60
CA TRP A 23 -14.02 19.14 -15.17
C TRP A 23 -13.34 17.81 -14.83
N VAL A 24 -13.80 16.68 -15.40
CA VAL A 24 -13.16 15.37 -15.19
C VAL A 24 -11.70 15.36 -15.62
N LYS A 25 -11.38 16.01 -16.75
CA LYS A 25 -9.99 16.11 -17.23
C LYS A 25 -9.11 16.90 -16.26
N GLN A 26 -9.63 17.99 -15.70
CA GLN A 26 -8.93 18.78 -14.69
C GLN A 26 -8.72 17.96 -13.41
N GLU A 27 -9.77 17.37 -12.85
CA GLU A 27 -9.69 16.53 -11.65
C GLU A 27 -8.70 15.37 -11.82
N LEU A 28 -8.73 14.72 -12.98
CA LEU A 28 -7.80 13.62 -13.27
C LEU A 28 -6.34 14.11 -13.25
N ALA A 29 -6.05 15.26 -13.84
CA ALA A 29 -4.70 15.83 -13.81
C ALA A 29 -4.27 16.14 -12.36
N GLU A 30 -5.13 16.78 -11.59
CA GLU A 30 -4.85 17.09 -10.18
C GLU A 30 -4.67 15.85 -9.31
N GLN A 31 -5.45 14.79 -9.55
CA GLN A 31 -5.32 13.53 -8.83
C GLN A 31 -4.03 12.81 -9.18
N ILE A 32 -3.64 12.81 -10.46
CA ILE A 32 -2.36 12.22 -10.90
C ILE A 32 -1.19 12.95 -10.24
N ASP A 33 -1.23 14.28 -10.16
CA ASP A 33 -0.15 15.06 -9.55
C ASP A 33 -0.09 14.86 -8.03
N ARG A 34 -1.25 14.81 -7.35
CA ARG A 34 -1.34 14.43 -5.93
C ARG A 34 -0.78 13.03 -5.69
N TYR A 35 -1.16 12.06 -6.52
CA TYR A 35 -0.68 10.68 -6.42
C TYR A 35 0.85 10.60 -6.56
N LYS A 36 1.41 11.25 -7.59
CA LYS A 36 2.87 11.28 -7.80
C LYS A 36 3.60 11.85 -6.59
N LYS A 37 3.10 12.94 -6.02
CA LYS A 37 3.68 13.56 -4.82
C LYS A 37 3.66 12.60 -3.63
N ILE A 38 2.52 11.97 -3.36
CA ILE A 38 2.38 11.00 -2.26
C ILE A 38 3.35 9.83 -2.44
N VAL A 39 3.45 9.27 -3.65
CA VAL A 39 4.37 8.17 -3.93
C VAL A 39 5.81 8.58 -3.67
N GLN A 40 6.23 9.76 -4.14
CA GLN A 40 7.58 10.28 -3.89
C GLN A 40 7.87 10.46 -2.40
N GLU A 41 6.94 11.04 -1.64
CA GLU A 41 7.07 11.19 -0.19
C GLU A 41 7.15 9.82 0.52
N MET A 42 6.33 8.86 0.09
CA MET A 42 6.36 7.48 0.62
C MET A 42 7.66 6.74 0.27
N GLU A 43 8.24 6.98 -0.90
CA GLU A 43 9.53 6.41 -1.31
C GLU A 43 10.69 7.05 -0.54
N ALA A 44 10.64 8.36 -0.29
CA ALA A 44 11.62 9.08 0.52
C ALA A 44 11.69 8.56 1.97
N LEU A 45 10.60 8.00 2.49
CA LEU A 45 10.57 7.35 3.81
C LEU A 45 11.22 5.96 3.84
N THR A 46 11.66 5.39 2.71
CA THR A 46 12.24 4.04 2.65
C THR A 46 13.42 3.84 3.60
N PRO A 47 14.44 4.72 3.64
CA PRO A 47 15.57 4.55 4.56
C PRO A 47 15.13 4.58 6.04
N GLN A 48 14.14 5.42 6.35
CA GLN A 48 13.59 5.52 7.71
C GLN A 48 12.82 4.24 8.09
N ARG A 49 12.06 3.64 7.16
CA ARG A 49 11.39 2.35 7.38
C ARG A 49 12.38 1.23 7.65
N GLU A 50 13.47 1.18 6.89
CA GLU A 50 14.51 0.16 7.11
C GLU A 50 15.13 0.28 8.49
N LYS A 51 15.40 1.50 8.95
CA LYS A 51 15.85 1.75 10.31
C LYS A 51 14.84 1.28 11.35
N TRP A 52 13.56 1.59 11.19
CA TRP A 52 12.52 1.14 12.12
C TRP A 52 12.41 -0.39 12.20
N VAL A 53 12.48 -1.08 11.06
CA VAL A 53 12.44 -2.55 11.03
C VAL A 53 13.69 -3.11 11.71
N ALA A 54 14.88 -2.58 11.41
CA ALA A 54 16.12 -3.02 12.05
C ALA A 54 16.08 -2.81 13.58
N ASP A 55 15.63 -1.64 14.03
CA ASP A 55 15.47 -1.31 15.45
C ASP A 55 14.44 -2.23 16.13
N PHE A 56 13.34 -2.54 15.46
CA PHE A 56 12.32 -3.45 15.97
C PHE A 56 12.87 -4.88 16.14
N LEU A 57 13.53 -5.41 15.10
CA LEU A 57 14.15 -6.74 15.15
C LEU A 57 15.23 -6.80 16.24
N HIS A 58 16.02 -5.75 16.40
CA HIS A 58 16.99 -5.66 17.48
C HIS A 58 16.32 -5.71 18.87
N ARG A 59 15.20 -4.99 19.08
CA ARG A 59 14.49 -4.97 20.37
C ARG A 59 13.90 -6.32 20.74
N ILE A 60 13.28 -7.04 19.81
CA ILE A 60 12.69 -8.36 20.08
C ILE A 60 13.77 -9.44 20.32
N GLN A 61 14.99 -9.24 19.82
CA GLN A 61 16.15 -10.11 20.05
C GLN A 61 16.93 -9.80 21.33
N THR A 62 16.78 -8.60 21.89
CA THR A 62 17.51 -8.19 23.10
C THR A 62 16.61 -8.15 24.32
N ARG A 63 15.54 -7.34 24.26
CA ARG A 63 14.57 -7.15 25.35
C ARG A 63 13.47 -8.23 25.36
N GLY A 64 13.17 -8.80 24.19
CA GLY A 64 12.07 -9.74 24.02
C GLY A 64 10.70 -9.06 23.94
N TYR A 65 9.67 -9.85 23.65
CA TYR A 65 8.28 -9.43 23.56
C TYR A 65 7.44 -10.13 24.64
N HIS A 66 6.33 -9.51 25.05
CA HIS A 66 5.45 -10.09 26.06
C HIS A 66 4.64 -11.27 25.48
N VAL A 67 4.77 -12.44 26.09
CA VAL A 67 4.00 -13.64 25.72
C VAL A 67 2.80 -13.82 26.64
N HIS A 68 2.99 -13.58 27.93
CA HIS A 68 1.94 -13.61 28.95
C HIS A 68 2.34 -12.70 30.12
N ALA A 69 1.41 -12.33 31.00
CA ALA A 69 1.59 -11.36 32.09
C ALA A 69 3.00 -11.40 32.74
N GLY A 70 3.82 -10.37 32.50
CA GLY A 70 5.20 -10.26 33.01
C GLY A 70 6.24 -11.11 32.26
N ASN A 71 5.86 -12.23 31.65
CA ASN A 71 6.73 -13.12 30.90
C ASN A 71 7.09 -12.55 29.52
N ARG A 72 8.40 -12.41 29.28
CA ARG A 72 8.96 -12.02 27.98
C ARG A 72 9.71 -13.17 27.34
N ARG A 73 9.55 -13.34 26.03
CA ARG A 73 10.37 -14.25 25.22
C ARG A 73 11.27 -13.43 24.32
N VAL A 74 12.55 -13.80 24.30
CA VAL A 74 13.53 -13.31 23.34
C VAL A 74 13.47 -14.21 22.10
N ILE A 75 13.43 -13.60 20.91
CA ILE A 75 13.45 -14.34 19.65
C ILE A 75 14.91 -14.57 19.24
N PRO A 76 15.38 -15.81 19.08
CA PRO A 76 16.73 -16.08 18.62
C PRO A 76 16.89 -15.76 17.13
N LYS A 77 18.14 -15.52 16.69
CA LYS A 77 18.44 -15.06 15.33
C LYS A 77 17.98 -16.03 14.23
N ASN A 78 17.97 -17.33 14.50
CA ASN A 78 17.53 -18.38 13.57
C ASN A 78 16.01 -18.38 13.30
N GLU A 79 15.21 -17.81 14.19
CA GLU A 79 13.75 -17.68 13.99
C GLU A 79 13.39 -16.46 13.11
N ILE A 80 14.32 -15.52 12.92
CA ILE A 80 14.10 -14.33 12.11
C ILE A 80 14.52 -14.60 10.67
N ARG A 81 13.59 -14.38 9.75
CA ARG A 81 13.89 -14.43 8.31
C ARG A 81 14.98 -13.40 7.98
N PRO A 82 16.07 -13.81 7.30
CA PRO A 82 17.08 -12.86 6.85
C PRO A 82 16.49 -11.91 5.80
N ARG A 83 17.00 -10.68 5.77
CA ARG A 83 16.53 -9.66 4.83
C ARG A 83 16.93 -10.04 3.39
N ASP A 84 15.96 -10.03 2.48
CA ASP A 84 16.08 -10.43 1.07
C ASP A 84 16.41 -9.25 0.11
N GLY A 85 16.77 -8.08 0.65
CA GLY A 85 17.23 -6.90 -0.10
C GLY A 85 16.17 -6.15 -0.92
N ARG A 86 14.95 -6.68 -1.03
CA ARG A 86 13.83 -6.04 -1.77
C ARG A 86 13.29 -4.85 -1.00
N PRO A 87 12.88 -3.72 -1.59
CA PRO A 87 12.27 -2.62 -0.84
C PRO A 87 11.11 -3.06 0.05
N LEU A 88 10.97 -2.48 1.25
CA LEU A 88 9.82 -2.74 2.12
C LEU A 88 8.54 -2.23 1.45
N GLN A 89 7.60 -3.13 1.19
CA GLN A 89 6.30 -2.80 0.60
C GLN A 89 5.29 -2.49 1.70
N VAL A 90 4.54 -1.40 1.53
CA VAL A 90 3.35 -1.10 2.34
C VAL A 90 2.16 -1.70 1.59
N VAL A 91 1.58 -2.77 2.13
CA VAL A 91 0.34 -3.36 1.61
C VAL A 91 -0.82 -2.75 2.41
N TYR A 92 -1.79 -2.16 1.71
CA TYR A 92 -3.00 -1.54 2.27
C TYR A 92 -4.23 -2.40 2.02
#